data_AF-A0A974P2G6-F1
#
_entry.id   AF-A0A974P2G6-F1
#
_cell.length_a   1.000
_cell.length_b   1.000
_cell.length_c   1.000
_cell.angle_alpha   90.00
_cell.angle_beta   90.00
_cell.angle_gamma   90.00
#
_symmetry.space_group_name_H-M   'P 1'
#
loop_
_entity.id
_entity.type
_entity.pdbx_description
1 polymer ?
#
loop_
_entity_poly.entity_id
_entity_poly.type
_entity_poly.pdbx_seq_one_letter_code
_entity_poly.pdbx_strand_id
1 'polypeptide(L)'
;MRRLAALLAAVLMLGAAPRPAPVALDVLLAETPAPSLDAYRLFTDPGARSANAGLTPYALNTPLFSDHAEKSRFLFLPPGAKAAYKPTGVFDFPVGATLVKTFAYPADLRKPVDHVRFIETRLLIHKASGWVALTYVWNDEQTKAVLKRAGARIEVSVIDKAGQPLAIDYAVPNFNQCKECHSLSGVLAPIGPKARNLNGDLAYGGKPENQLAHWTKIGLLTGAPRPAPRRARRCGAMRRSRWPTGRGPISTATAATATTPRAWRAIRACS
;
A
#
# COMPACT_ATOMS: atom_id res chain seq x y z
N MET A 1 37.31 -16.01 -50.77
CA MET A 1 37.10 -15.29 -49.49
C MET A 1 35.97 -14.24 -49.60
N ARG A 2 34.70 -14.64 -49.76
CA ARG A 2 33.54 -13.70 -49.79
C ARG A 2 32.22 -14.37 -49.37
N ARG A 3 32.23 -15.22 -48.34
CA ARG A 3 31.00 -15.90 -47.84
C ARG A 3 31.03 -16.07 -46.32
N LEU A 4 31.33 -15.03 -45.55
CA LEU A 4 31.32 -15.09 -44.07
C LEU A 4 30.88 -13.78 -43.39
N ALA A 5 30.18 -12.89 -44.09
CA ALA A 5 29.81 -11.56 -43.56
C ALA A 5 28.29 -11.30 -43.57
N ALA A 6 27.46 -12.33 -43.36
CA ALA A 6 26.00 -12.20 -43.37
C ALA A 6 25.29 -12.87 -42.18
N LEU A 7 25.96 -13.02 -41.03
CA LEU A 7 25.37 -13.65 -39.84
C LEU A 7 25.54 -12.84 -38.54
N LEU A 8 25.88 -11.55 -38.62
CA LEU A 8 26.15 -10.71 -37.44
C LEU A 8 25.33 -9.42 -37.39
N ALA A 9 24.07 -9.47 -37.85
CA ALA A 9 23.15 -8.32 -37.75
C ALA A 9 21.71 -8.72 -37.35
N ALA A 10 21.52 -9.85 -36.66
CA ALA A 10 20.20 -10.33 -36.24
C ALA A 10 20.04 -10.54 -34.73
N VAL A 11 20.84 -9.85 -33.90
CA VAL A 11 20.68 -9.89 -32.44
C VAL A 11 20.80 -8.47 -31.91
N LEU A 12 19.67 -7.75 -31.81
CA LEU A 12 19.41 -6.64 -30.86
C LEU A 12 18.09 -5.93 -31.21
N MET A 13 16.99 -6.69 -31.25
CA MET A 13 15.64 -6.13 -31.11
C MET A 13 14.89 -6.92 -30.04
N LEU A 14 15.49 -7.05 -28.84
CA LEU A 14 14.68 -7.30 -27.65
C LEU A 14 13.89 -6.00 -27.41
N GLY A 15 12.70 -5.92 -27.99
CA GLY A 15 11.78 -4.82 -27.78
C GLY A 15 11.56 -4.64 -26.28
N ALA A 16 11.98 -3.49 -25.75
CA ALA A 16 11.62 -3.10 -24.40
C ALA A 16 10.09 -3.05 -24.35
N ALA A 17 9.48 -3.86 -23.47
CA ALA A 17 8.04 -3.82 -23.25
C ALA A 17 7.61 -2.36 -22.99
N PRO A 18 6.50 -1.89 -23.58
CA PRO A 18 6.05 -0.51 -23.42
C PRO A 18 5.88 -0.21 -21.93
N ARG A 19 6.37 0.95 -21.49
CA ARG A 19 6.22 1.37 -20.10
C ARG A 19 4.73 1.45 -19.76
N PRO A 20 4.31 0.98 -18.57
CA PRO A 20 2.93 1.14 -18.13
C PRO A 20 2.53 2.62 -18.18
N ALA A 21 1.31 2.89 -18.64
CA ALA A 21 0.80 4.24 -18.71
C ALA A 21 0.71 4.87 -17.30
N PRO A 22 0.82 6.21 -17.18
CA PRO A 22 0.71 6.89 -15.88
C PRO A 22 -0.72 6.78 -15.31
N VAL A 23 -0.86 7.12 -14.03
CA VAL A 23 -2.17 7.28 -13.38
C VAL A 23 -3.07 8.22 -14.20
N ALA A 24 -4.33 7.84 -14.41
CA ALA A 24 -5.32 8.64 -15.12
C ALA A 24 -5.84 9.77 -14.22
N LEU A 25 -5.11 10.89 -14.15
CA LEU A 25 -5.48 12.04 -13.33
C LEU A 25 -6.81 12.67 -13.76
N ASP A 26 -7.08 12.71 -15.06
CA ASP A 26 -8.34 13.15 -15.64
C ASP A 26 -9.52 12.30 -15.13
N VAL A 27 -9.36 10.98 -15.06
CA VAL A 27 -10.39 10.06 -14.54
C VAL A 27 -10.54 10.20 -13.02
N LEU A 28 -9.46 10.43 -12.27
CA LEU A 28 -9.53 10.71 -10.82
C LEU A 28 -10.34 11.98 -10.53
N LEU A 29 -10.17 13.01 -11.36
CA LEU A 29 -10.80 14.32 -11.17
C LEU A 29 -12.20 14.43 -11.80
N ALA A 30 -12.57 13.53 -12.72
CA ALA A 30 -13.89 13.50 -13.35
C ALA A 30 -15.04 13.52 -12.32
N GLU A 31 -16.08 14.30 -12.58
CA GLU A 31 -17.23 14.44 -11.68
C GLU A 31 -17.89 13.10 -11.37
N THR A 32 -18.18 12.32 -12.41
CA THR A 32 -18.69 10.96 -12.28
C THR A 32 -17.55 9.99 -11.95
N PRO A 33 -17.60 9.28 -10.82
CA PRO A 33 -16.62 8.25 -10.50
C PRO A 33 -16.63 7.12 -11.53
N ALA A 34 -15.46 6.57 -11.83
CA ALA A 34 -15.35 5.41 -12.70
C ALA A 34 -16.10 4.20 -12.10
N PRO A 35 -16.69 3.33 -12.93
CA PRO A 35 -17.39 2.16 -12.44
C PRO A 35 -16.45 1.09 -11.87
N SER A 36 -15.18 1.08 -12.27
CA SER A 36 -14.17 0.13 -11.82
C SER A 36 -12.84 0.78 -11.47
N LEU A 37 -12.08 0.13 -10.58
CA LEU A 37 -10.83 0.65 -10.02
C LEU A 37 -9.70 0.76 -11.07
N ASP A 38 -9.68 -0.15 -12.05
CA ASP A 38 -8.64 -0.22 -13.08
C ASP A 38 -8.61 1.02 -13.99
N ALA A 39 -9.76 1.68 -14.19
CA ALA A 39 -9.89 2.89 -15.00
C ALA A 39 -8.97 4.03 -14.54
N TYR A 40 -8.62 4.08 -13.25
CA TYR A 40 -7.72 5.10 -12.70
C TYR A 40 -6.24 4.84 -12.99
N ARG A 41 -5.87 3.63 -13.43
CA ARG A 41 -4.47 3.21 -13.63
C ARG A 41 -3.57 3.41 -12.40
N LEU A 42 -4.16 3.32 -11.20
CA LEU A 42 -3.43 3.33 -9.92
C LEU A 42 -2.53 2.10 -9.76
N PHE A 43 -2.86 1.02 -10.44
CA PHE A 43 -2.11 -0.23 -10.50
C PHE A 43 -1.87 -0.61 -11.95
N THR A 44 -0.79 -1.36 -12.21
CA THR A 44 -0.38 -1.75 -13.58
C THR A 44 -0.90 -3.12 -13.99
N ASP A 45 -1.60 -3.83 -13.10
CA ASP A 45 -2.22 -5.13 -13.36
C ASP A 45 -3.68 -5.16 -12.88
N PRO A 46 -4.54 -5.99 -13.50
CA PRO A 46 -5.96 -6.08 -13.14
C PRO A 46 -6.22 -6.48 -11.67
N GLY A 47 -5.32 -7.26 -11.07
CA GLY A 47 -5.43 -7.72 -9.68
C GLY A 47 -4.93 -6.71 -8.65
N ALA A 48 -4.57 -5.50 -9.07
CA ALA A 48 -3.97 -4.45 -8.25
C ALA A 48 -2.79 -4.90 -7.38
N ARG A 49 -1.99 -5.85 -7.87
CA ARG A 49 -0.84 -6.39 -7.13
C ARG A 49 0.42 -5.56 -7.31
N SER A 50 0.50 -4.77 -8.38
CA SER A 50 1.61 -3.92 -8.74
C SER A 50 1.16 -2.47 -8.82
N ALA A 51 1.60 -1.66 -7.87
CA ALA A 51 1.29 -0.23 -7.85
C ALA A 51 1.95 0.49 -9.04
N ASN A 52 1.26 1.49 -9.59
CA ASN A 52 1.85 2.39 -10.57
C ASN A 52 3.05 3.14 -9.93
N ALA A 53 4.05 3.51 -10.74
CA ALA A 53 5.24 4.21 -10.26
C ALA A 53 4.93 5.56 -9.57
N GLY A 54 3.77 6.15 -9.86
CA GLY A 54 3.29 7.36 -9.18
C GLY A 54 2.77 7.15 -7.75
N LEU A 55 2.59 5.90 -7.30
CA LEU A 55 2.09 5.59 -5.95
C LEU A 55 3.26 5.36 -4.98
N THR A 56 3.22 6.09 -3.86
CA THR A 56 4.19 5.92 -2.76
C THR A 56 3.53 5.18 -1.60
N PRO A 57 4.05 4.02 -1.17
CA PRO A 57 3.50 3.29 -0.04
C PRO A 57 3.72 4.05 1.28
N TYR A 58 2.76 3.89 2.19
CA TYR A 58 2.90 4.37 3.56
C TYR A 58 2.17 3.48 4.56
N ALA A 59 2.57 3.58 5.82
CA ALA A 59 1.99 2.91 6.96
C ALA A 59 1.65 3.93 8.04
N LEU A 60 0.68 3.58 8.89
CA LEU A 60 0.36 4.35 10.08
C LEU A 60 0.92 3.61 11.30
N ASN A 61 1.62 4.33 12.17
CA ASN A 61 2.14 3.78 13.43
C ASN A 61 1.04 3.18 14.32
N THR A 62 -0.16 3.74 14.28
CA THR A 62 -1.33 3.25 15.02
C THR A 62 -2.51 3.16 14.06
N PRO A 63 -2.66 2.04 13.33
CA PRO A 63 -3.77 1.86 12.41
C PRO A 63 -5.05 1.52 13.17
N LEU A 64 -6.19 2.05 12.71
CA LEU A 64 -7.52 1.63 13.17
C LEU A 64 -7.68 0.10 13.02
N PHE A 65 -8.25 -0.57 14.02
CA PHE A 65 -8.61 -1.99 13.94
C PHE A 65 -9.75 -2.22 12.93
N SER A 66 -9.75 -3.36 12.22
CA SER A 66 -10.70 -3.61 11.11
C SER A 66 -10.97 -5.10 10.97
N ASP A 67 -11.37 -5.75 12.06
CA ASP A 67 -11.71 -7.18 12.10
C ASP A 67 -10.61 -8.07 11.53
N HIS A 68 -9.38 -7.83 11.97
CA HIS A 68 -8.17 -8.53 11.51
C HIS A 68 -7.79 -8.30 10.04
N ALA A 69 -8.54 -7.51 9.27
CA ALA A 69 -8.18 -7.19 7.89
C ALA A 69 -6.83 -6.48 7.82
N GLU A 70 -6.06 -6.87 6.83
CA GLU A 70 -4.77 -6.31 6.50
C GLU A 70 -4.92 -5.13 5.57
N LYS A 71 -4.08 -4.11 5.76
CA LYS A 71 -4.24 -2.80 5.12
C LYS A 71 -2.97 -2.36 4.42
N SER A 72 -3.00 -2.34 3.09
CA SER A 72 -2.01 -1.61 2.29
C SER A 72 -2.50 -0.20 2.00
N ARG A 73 -1.57 0.76 1.95
CA ARG A 73 -1.89 2.16 1.67
C ARG A 73 -0.87 2.78 0.75
N PHE A 74 -1.36 3.64 -0.13
CA PHE A 74 -0.54 4.41 -1.06
C PHE A 74 -1.02 5.85 -1.11
N LEU A 75 -0.06 6.76 -1.30
CA LEU A 75 -0.30 8.15 -1.67
C LEU A 75 0.05 8.33 -3.14
N PHE A 76 -0.86 8.91 -3.91
CA PHE A 76 -0.57 9.50 -5.21
C PHE A 76 -0.70 11.02 -5.11
N LEU A 77 0.27 11.75 -5.66
CA LEU A 77 0.19 13.19 -5.91
C LEU A 77 0.32 13.43 -7.42
N PRO A 78 -0.39 14.41 -7.99
CA PRO A 78 -0.16 14.84 -9.36
C PRO A 78 1.32 15.19 -9.61
N PRO A 79 1.84 14.99 -10.83
CA PRO A 79 3.23 15.34 -11.15
C PRO A 79 3.58 16.78 -10.75
N GLY A 80 4.69 16.95 -10.02
CA GLY A 80 5.17 18.25 -9.54
C GLY A 80 4.46 18.80 -8.29
N ALA A 81 3.31 18.24 -7.91
CA ALA A 81 2.56 18.66 -6.73
C ALA A 81 3.19 18.11 -5.43
N LYS A 82 3.02 18.85 -4.33
CA LYS A 82 3.61 18.53 -3.02
C LYS A 82 2.58 18.76 -1.93
N ALA A 83 2.62 17.94 -0.88
CA ALA A 83 1.88 18.20 0.33
C ALA A 83 2.67 19.14 1.26
N ALA A 84 1.99 20.03 1.98
CA ALA A 84 2.63 20.83 3.03
C ALA A 84 2.56 20.12 4.39
N TYR A 85 3.69 20.08 5.08
CA TYR A 85 3.79 19.54 6.41
C TYR A 85 2.97 20.36 7.40
N LYS A 86 2.26 19.65 8.28
CA LYS A 86 1.60 20.23 9.45
C LYS A 86 2.08 19.49 10.71
N PRO A 87 2.55 20.20 11.75
CA PRO A 87 3.00 19.57 12.98
C PRO A 87 1.85 18.87 13.72
N THR A 88 0.65 19.43 13.60
CA THR A 88 -0.59 18.89 14.16
C THR A 88 -1.64 18.76 13.04
N GLY A 89 -2.51 17.75 13.15
CA GLY A 89 -3.52 17.50 12.12
C GLY A 89 -2.95 16.78 10.88
N VAL A 90 -3.79 16.72 9.84
CA VAL A 90 -3.46 16.08 8.55
C VAL A 90 -2.64 17.04 7.70
N PHE A 91 -1.74 16.51 6.87
CA PHE A 91 -1.00 17.32 5.91
C PHE A 91 -1.91 18.03 4.91
N ASP A 92 -1.46 19.17 4.40
CA ASP A 92 -2.18 19.88 3.36
C ASP A 92 -1.87 19.24 2.02
N PHE A 93 -2.78 18.39 1.57
CA PHE A 93 -2.66 17.74 0.27
C PHE A 93 -3.22 18.64 -0.84
N PRO A 94 -2.56 18.72 -2.00
CA PRO A 94 -3.05 19.49 -3.15
C PRO A 94 -4.27 18.81 -3.80
N VAL A 95 -5.00 19.54 -4.65
CA VAL A 95 -6.01 18.95 -5.54
C VAL A 95 -5.36 17.86 -6.42
N GLY A 96 -6.08 16.77 -6.64
CA GLY A 96 -5.61 15.55 -7.31
C GLY A 96 -4.91 14.54 -6.40
N ALA A 97 -4.58 14.93 -5.16
CA ALA A 97 -4.03 13.98 -4.19
C ALA A 97 -5.01 12.84 -3.93
N THR A 98 -4.52 11.61 -4.00
CA THR A 98 -5.34 10.41 -3.81
C THR A 98 -4.70 9.50 -2.78
N LEU A 99 -5.45 9.21 -1.71
CA LEU A 99 -5.10 8.20 -0.73
C LEU A 99 -5.82 6.91 -1.10
N VAL A 100 -5.05 5.87 -1.35
CA VAL A 100 -5.54 4.53 -1.71
C VAL A 100 -5.35 3.63 -0.51
N LYS A 101 -6.39 2.86 -0.14
CA LYS A 101 -6.32 1.88 0.95
C LYS A 101 -7.01 0.59 0.53
N THR A 102 -6.30 -0.52 0.52
CA THR A 102 -6.87 -1.84 0.23
C THR A 102 -6.96 -2.66 1.51
N PHE A 103 -8.11 -3.28 1.75
CA PHE A 103 -8.36 -4.22 2.83
C PHE A 103 -8.34 -5.64 2.27
N ALA A 104 -7.65 -6.53 2.97
CA ALA A 104 -7.43 -7.90 2.50
C ALA A 104 -7.29 -8.88 3.66
N TYR A 105 -7.45 -10.16 3.35
CA TYR A 105 -7.20 -11.26 4.27
C TYR A 105 -6.23 -12.26 3.64
N PRO A 106 -5.13 -12.63 4.33
CA PRO A 106 -4.41 -13.85 3.99
C PRO A 106 -5.27 -15.06 4.36
N ALA A 107 -5.05 -16.20 3.69
CA ALA A 107 -5.72 -17.45 4.06
C ALA A 107 -5.38 -17.89 5.50
N ASP A 108 -4.20 -17.49 6.01
CA ASP A 108 -3.72 -17.73 7.36
C ASP A 108 -3.11 -16.44 7.94
N LEU A 109 -3.66 -15.94 9.05
CA LEU A 109 -3.21 -14.69 9.69
C LEU A 109 -1.76 -14.77 10.22
N ARG A 110 -1.18 -15.98 10.34
CA ARG A 110 0.23 -16.20 10.68
C ARG A 110 1.15 -16.03 9.46
N LYS A 111 0.59 -16.05 8.25
CA LYS A 111 1.30 -15.90 6.96
C LYS A 111 0.74 -14.71 6.17
N PRO A 112 1.00 -13.47 6.63
CA PRO A 112 0.30 -12.24 6.19
C PRO A 112 0.47 -11.81 4.74
N VAL A 113 1.27 -12.54 3.94
CA VAL A 113 1.58 -12.24 2.54
C VAL A 113 1.22 -13.39 1.60
N ASP A 114 0.81 -14.54 2.14
CA ASP A 114 0.51 -15.75 1.35
C ASP A 114 -1.00 -15.82 1.10
N HIS A 115 -1.37 -16.19 -0.15
CA HIS A 115 -2.78 -16.38 -0.56
C HIS A 115 -3.72 -15.25 -0.11
N VAL A 116 -3.31 -14.00 -0.36
CA VAL A 116 -4.03 -12.80 0.10
C VAL A 116 -5.22 -12.48 -0.81
N ARG A 117 -6.44 -12.57 -0.27
CA ARG A 117 -7.70 -12.14 -0.91
C ARG A 117 -7.98 -10.68 -0.58
N PHE A 118 -8.05 -9.82 -1.60
CA PHE A 118 -8.52 -8.45 -1.47
C PHE A 118 -10.04 -8.45 -1.37
N ILE A 119 -10.55 -7.60 -0.47
CA ILE A 119 -11.98 -7.45 -0.21
C ILE A 119 -12.49 -6.14 -0.81
N GLU A 120 -11.81 -5.04 -0.48
CA GLU A 120 -12.16 -3.72 -0.99
C GLU A 120 -10.94 -2.80 -1.11
N THR A 121 -11.03 -1.83 -2.02
CA THR A 121 -10.12 -0.70 -2.14
C THR A 121 -10.90 0.59 -2.00
N ARG A 122 -10.53 1.40 -1.01
CA ARG A 122 -11.10 2.72 -0.77
C ARG A 122 -10.17 3.81 -1.30
N LEU A 123 -10.76 4.79 -1.97
CA LEU A 123 -10.10 6.00 -2.45
C LEU A 123 -10.62 7.19 -1.66
N LEU A 124 -9.72 8.04 -1.18
CA LEU A 124 -10.02 9.42 -0.84
C LEU A 124 -9.32 10.31 -1.86
N ILE A 125 -10.10 11.00 -2.68
CA ILE A 125 -9.60 11.84 -3.77
C ILE A 125 -9.87 13.30 -3.41
N HIS A 126 -8.84 14.13 -3.40
CA HIS A 126 -8.98 15.56 -3.16
C HIS A 126 -9.32 16.26 -4.48
N LYS A 127 -10.57 16.66 -4.68
CA LYS A 127 -11.01 17.43 -5.84
C LYS A 127 -11.04 18.93 -5.51
N ALA A 128 -11.22 19.77 -6.53
CA ALA A 128 -11.40 21.21 -6.33
C ALA A 128 -12.60 21.54 -5.42
N SER A 129 -13.66 20.71 -5.46
CA SER A 129 -14.84 20.79 -4.60
C SER A 129 -14.67 20.18 -3.21
N GLY A 130 -13.49 19.64 -2.89
CA GLY A 130 -13.17 18.97 -1.63
C GLY A 130 -12.93 17.47 -1.79
N TRP A 131 -12.85 16.76 -0.66
CA TRP A 131 -12.57 15.33 -0.66
C TRP A 131 -13.80 14.51 -1.09
N VAL A 132 -13.55 13.46 -1.87
CA VAL A 132 -14.52 12.45 -2.27
C VAL A 132 -14.06 11.07 -1.80
N ALA A 133 -14.95 10.33 -1.14
CA ALA A 133 -14.71 8.94 -0.73
C ALA A 133 -15.37 7.96 -1.71
N LEU A 134 -14.62 6.97 -2.18
CA LEU A 134 -15.13 5.92 -3.07
C LEU A 134 -14.68 4.56 -2.54
N THR A 135 -15.55 3.56 -2.64
CA THR A 135 -15.25 2.19 -2.24
C THR A 135 -15.48 1.25 -3.41
N TYR A 136 -14.45 0.48 -3.76
CA TYR A 136 -14.48 -0.54 -4.79
C TYR A 136 -14.39 -1.92 -4.15
N VAL A 137 -15.33 -2.81 -4.44
CA VAL A 137 -15.36 -4.18 -3.91
C VAL A 137 -14.80 -5.13 -4.95
N TRP A 138 -13.87 -5.99 -4.52
CA TRP A 138 -13.23 -7.00 -5.36
C TRP A 138 -14.14 -8.20 -5.61
N ASN A 139 -14.07 -8.78 -6.81
CA ASN A 139 -14.68 -10.07 -7.10
C ASN A 139 -13.86 -11.24 -6.54
N ASP A 140 -14.48 -12.42 -6.49
CA ASP A 140 -13.88 -13.63 -5.97
C ASP A 140 -12.72 -14.12 -6.83
N GLU A 141 -12.75 -13.86 -8.14
CA GLU A 141 -11.66 -14.19 -9.07
C GLU A 141 -10.44 -13.28 -8.90
N GLN A 142 -10.52 -12.22 -8.08
CA GLN A 142 -9.42 -11.27 -7.80
C GLN A 142 -8.89 -10.55 -9.05
N THR A 143 -9.78 -10.26 -9.99
CA THR A 143 -9.46 -9.67 -11.30
C THR A 143 -10.10 -8.31 -11.52
N LYS A 144 -11.12 -7.94 -10.74
CA LYS A 144 -11.87 -6.69 -10.92
C LYS A 144 -12.39 -6.17 -9.59
N ALA A 145 -12.35 -4.85 -9.43
CA ALA A 145 -13.00 -4.16 -8.32
C ALA A 145 -13.98 -3.10 -8.83
N VAL A 146 -15.23 -3.16 -8.35
CA VAL A 146 -16.35 -2.32 -8.85
C VAL A 146 -16.88 -1.39 -7.77
N LEU A 147 -17.29 -0.19 -8.17
CA LEU A 147 -17.79 0.83 -7.26
C LEU A 147 -19.04 0.33 -6.51
N LYS A 148 -19.02 0.40 -5.17
CA LYS A 148 -20.13 -0.03 -4.31
C LYS A 148 -20.59 1.10 -3.39
N ARG A 149 -21.66 1.80 -3.77
CA ARG A 149 -22.20 2.94 -2.99
C ARG A 149 -23.02 2.52 -1.77
N ALA A 150 -23.79 1.44 -1.90
CA ALA A 150 -24.69 0.94 -0.85
C ALA A 150 -23.98 0.12 0.25
N GLY A 151 -22.66 -0.08 0.14
CA GLY A 151 -21.94 -1.03 0.98
C GLY A 151 -22.16 -2.48 0.56
N ALA A 152 -21.62 -3.42 1.34
CA ALA A 152 -21.74 -4.87 1.12
C ALA A 152 -21.45 -5.64 2.42
N ARG A 153 -21.95 -6.87 2.49
CA ARG A 153 -21.54 -7.90 3.46
C ARG A 153 -20.82 -8.99 2.69
N ILE A 154 -19.65 -9.40 3.19
CA ILE A 154 -18.78 -10.35 2.51
C ILE A 154 -18.32 -11.38 3.53
N GLU A 155 -18.62 -12.64 3.28
CA GLU A 155 -18.13 -13.74 4.10
C GLU A 155 -16.65 -13.99 3.83
N VAL A 156 -15.88 -14.04 4.92
CA VAL A 156 -14.45 -14.28 4.91
C VAL A 156 -14.15 -15.43 5.86
N SER A 157 -13.43 -16.43 5.38
CA SER A 157 -12.93 -17.54 6.18
C SER A 157 -11.40 -17.55 6.15
N VAL A 158 -10.77 -17.56 7.33
CA VAL A 158 -9.31 -17.57 7.50
C VAL A 158 -8.90 -18.50 8.63
N ILE A 159 -7.62 -18.84 8.69
CA ILE A 159 -7.02 -19.40 9.90
C ILE A 159 -6.48 -18.26 10.78
N ASP A 160 -6.86 -18.23 12.05
CA ASP A 160 -6.45 -17.20 12.98
C ASP A 160 -5.00 -17.39 13.48
N LYS A 161 -4.56 -16.50 14.39
CA LYS A 161 -3.21 -16.56 14.96
C LYS A 161 -2.99 -17.75 15.89
N ALA A 162 -4.05 -18.34 16.46
CA ALA A 162 -4.00 -19.55 17.26
C ALA A 162 -4.05 -20.83 16.40
N GLY A 163 -4.25 -20.70 15.08
CA GLY A 163 -4.35 -21.82 14.16
C GLY A 163 -5.77 -22.39 14.02
N GLN A 164 -6.80 -21.69 14.50
CA GLN A 164 -8.19 -22.13 14.44
C GLN A 164 -8.92 -21.50 13.24
N PRO A 165 -9.94 -22.16 12.67
CA PRO A 165 -10.82 -21.56 11.69
C PRO A 165 -11.57 -20.35 12.27
N LEU A 166 -11.60 -19.26 11.52
CA LEU A 166 -12.29 -18.02 11.86
C LEU A 166 -13.16 -17.58 10.68
N ALA A 167 -14.46 -17.48 10.91
CA ALA A 167 -15.41 -16.90 10.00
C ALA A 167 -15.70 -15.44 10.39
N ILE A 168 -15.69 -14.54 9.42
CA ILE A 168 -15.90 -13.11 9.58
C ILE A 168 -16.95 -12.69 8.56
N ASP A 169 -18.03 -12.09 9.03
CA ASP A 169 -18.96 -11.37 8.16
C ASP A 169 -18.46 -9.93 8.03
N TYR A 170 -17.70 -9.63 6.97
CA TYR A 170 -16.98 -8.37 6.78
C TYR A 170 -17.92 -7.25 6.28
N ALA A 171 -17.86 -6.07 6.91
CA ALA A 171 -18.73 -4.94 6.57
C ALA A 171 -18.01 -3.95 5.67
N VAL A 172 -18.42 -3.89 4.40
CA VAL A 172 -18.07 -2.78 3.53
C VAL A 172 -19.04 -1.63 3.80
N PRO A 173 -18.58 -0.49 4.33
CA PRO A 173 -19.46 0.62 4.67
C PRO A 173 -20.05 1.24 3.41
N ASN A 174 -21.27 1.75 3.53
CA ASN A 174 -21.87 2.56 2.49
C ASN A 174 -21.25 3.97 2.45
N PHE A 175 -21.58 4.73 1.40
CA PHE A 175 -21.03 6.06 1.19
C PHE A 175 -21.36 7.05 2.32
N ASN A 176 -22.55 6.96 2.92
CA ASN A 176 -22.96 7.87 4.00
C ASN A 176 -22.21 7.58 5.30
N GLN A 177 -21.97 6.29 5.60
CA GLN A 177 -21.22 5.84 6.78
C GLN A 177 -19.76 6.30 6.77
N CYS A 178 -19.19 6.59 5.60
CA CYS A 178 -17.85 7.15 5.52
C CYS A 178 -17.75 8.51 6.25
N LYS A 179 -18.80 9.35 6.16
CA LYS A 179 -18.83 10.67 6.80
C LYS A 179 -18.91 10.61 8.32
N GLU A 180 -19.41 9.51 8.90
CA GLU A 180 -19.52 9.34 10.35
C GLU A 180 -18.14 9.40 11.03
N CYS A 181 -17.09 8.93 10.35
CA CYS A 181 -15.72 8.99 10.86
C CYS A 181 -14.84 10.01 10.13
N HIS A 182 -15.04 10.19 8.82
CA HIS A 182 -14.22 11.08 7.98
C HIS A 182 -14.75 12.51 7.89
N SER A 183 -15.54 12.97 8.85
CA SER A 183 -15.97 14.37 8.93
C SER A 183 -15.10 15.15 9.91
N LEU A 184 -14.47 16.22 9.43
CA LEU A 184 -13.80 17.23 10.26
C LEU A 184 -14.60 18.53 10.13
N SER A 185 -15.24 18.94 11.23
CA SER A 185 -16.10 20.14 11.25
C SER A 185 -17.19 20.14 10.17
N GLY A 186 -17.76 18.97 9.85
CA GLY A 186 -18.80 18.82 8.83
C GLY A 186 -18.30 18.59 7.41
N VAL A 187 -16.98 18.66 7.18
CA VAL A 187 -16.37 18.48 5.85
C VAL A 187 -15.64 17.14 5.77
N LEU A 188 -15.83 16.41 4.66
CA LEU A 188 -15.11 15.16 4.44
C LEU A 188 -13.60 15.42 4.39
N ALA A 189 -12.82 14.69 5.19
CA ALA A 189 -11.38 14.83 5.29
C ALA A 189 -10.69 13.49 5.62
N PRO A 190 -9.41 13.33 5.25
CA PRO A 190 -8.61 12.24 5.76
C PRO A 190 -8.44 12.35 7.29
N ILE A 191 -8.12 11.22 7.93
CA ILE A 191 -7.87 11.16 9.39
C ILE A 191 -6.42 10.77 9.67
N GLY A 192 -5.90 9.79 8.93
CA GLY A 192 -4.65 9.09 9.22
C GLY A 192 -3.35 9.86 8.92
N PRO A 193 -3.21 10.57 7.77
CA PRO A 193 -1.94 11.15 7.33
C PRO A 193 -1.47 12.38 8.12
N LYS A 194 -1.18 12.17 9.41
CA LYS A 194 -0.67 13.16 10.35
C LYS A 194 0.81 12.88 10.62
N ALA A 195 1.60 13.92 10.90
CA ALA A 195 3.02 13.79 11.21
C ALA A 195 3.31 12.68 12.23
N ARG A 196 2.62 12.70 13.38
CA ARG A 196 2.79 11.70 14.45
C ARG A 196 2.51 10.25 14.01
N ASN A 197 1.61 10.06 13.05
CA ASN A 197 1.21 8.73 12.59
C ASN A 197 2.13 8.20 11.49
N LEU A 198 2.87 9.07 10.80
CA LEU A 198 3.83 8.71 9.74
C LEU A 198 5.28 8.79 10.21
N ASN A 199 5.55 9.33 11.41
CA ASN A 199 6.88 9.39 11.99
C ASN A 199 7.32 8.01 12.50
N GLY A 200 7.61 7.12 11.57
CA GLY A 200 8.06 5.75 11.78
C GLY A 200 8.77 5.25 10.52
N ASP A 201 9.41 4.10 10.61
CA ASP A 201 10.18 3.54 9.49
C ASP A 201 9.31 2.64 8.60
N LEU A 202 9.55 2.70 7.29
CA LEU A 202 8.99 1.78 6.30
C LEU A 202 10.12 1.30 5.39
N ALA A 203 10.00 0.10 4.81
CA ALA A 203 10.97 -0.38 3.86
C ALA A 203 10.75 0.21 2.46
N TYR A 204 11.62 1.14 2.06
CA TYR A 204 11.68 1.66 0.70
C TYR A 204 12.84 0.99 -0.04
N GLY A 205 12.55 0.29 -1.14
CA GLY A 205 13.57 -0.50 -1.86
C GLY A 205 14.25 -1.57 -0.99
N GLY A 206 13.55 -2.08 0.04
CA GLY A 206 14.07 -3.07 1.00
C GLY A 206 14.89 -2.48 2.15
N LYS A 207 15.04 -1.16 2.24
CA LYS A 207 15.80 -0.49 3.31
C LYS A 207 14.86 0.31 4.22
N PRO A 208 14.97 0.20 5.56
CA PRO A 208 14.14 0.96 6.48
C PRO A 208 14.54 2.44 6.49
N GLU A 209 13.61 3.31 6.11
CA GLU A 209 13.75 4.76 6.12
C GLU A 209 12.50 5.39 6.75
N ASN A 210 12.68 6.46 7.53
CA ASN A 210 11.58 7.20 8.12
C ASN A 210 10.69 7.77 7.01
N GLN A 211 9.38 7.57 7.09
CA GLN A 211 8.47 7.91 5.99
C GLN A 211 8.42 9.41 5.71
N LEU A 212 8.49 10.27 6.74
CA LEU A 212 8.50 11.74 6.57
C LEU A 212 9.80 12.20 5.89
N ALA A 213 10.93 11.61 6.30
CA ALA A 213 12.21 11.86 5.67
C ALA A 213 12.21 11.42 4.20
N HIS A 214 11.67 10.22 3.93
CA HIS A 214 11.53 9.68 2.58
C HIS A 214 10.68 10.61 1.71
N TRP A 215 9.48 10.96 2.15
CA TRP A 215 8.57 11.84 1.40
C TRP A 215 9.18 13.22 1.12
N THR A 216 9.94 13.77 2.06
CA THR A 216 10.67 15.03 1.86
C THR A 216 11.77 14.87 0.81
N LYS A 217 12.56 13.81 0.91
CA LYS A 217 13.68 13.48 0.00
C LYS A 217 13.21 13.28 -1.45
N ILE A 218 12.08 12.60 -1.65
CA ILE A 218 11.52 12.37 -3.00
C ILE A 218 10.60 13.52 -3.46
N GLY A 219 10.51 14.61 -2.69
CA GLY A 219 9.82 15.83 -3.09
C GLY A 219 8.30 15.82 -2.93
N LEU A 220 7.71 14.84 -2.23
CA LEU A 220 6.27 14.77 -1.97
C LEU A 220 5.81 15.63 -0.78
N LEU A 221 6.71 15.97 0.14
CA LEU A 221 6.41 16.72 1.35
C LEU A 221 7.35 17.92 1.49
N THR A 222 6.79 19.10 1.77
CA THR A 222 7.56 20.33 2.01
C THR A 222 7.31 20.88 3.40
N GLY A 223 8.30 21.57 3.97
CA GLY A 223 8.18 22.21 5.30
C GLY A 223 8.31 21.26 6.49
N ALA A 224 8.66 19.99 6.26
CA ALA A 224 8.94 19.05 7.34
C ALA A 224 10.23 19.44 8.08
N PRO A 225 10.30 19.29 9.42
CA PRO A 225 11.53 19.50 10.16
C PRO A 225 12.60 18.51 9.66
N ARG A 226 13.87 18.91 9.74
CA ARG A 226 14.98 17.99 9.43
C ARG A 226 14.84 16.73 10.29
N PRO A 227 14.97 15.53 9.70
CA PRO A 227 14.94 14.30 10.46
C PRO A 227 15.99 14.39 11.57
N ALA A 228 15.58 14.15 12.83
CA ALA A 228 16.55 14.08 13.91
C ALA A 228 17.58 12.99 13.59
N PRO A 229 18.88 13.22 13.82
CA PRO A 229 19.88 12.17 13.63
C PRO A 229 19.46 10.96 14.45
N ARG A 230 19.40 9.80 13.81
CA ARG A 230 19.04 8.53 14.45
C ARG A 230 19.96 8.36 15.65
N ARG A 231 19.45 8.56 16.88
CA ARG A 231 20.14 8.07 18.07
C ARG A 231 20.17 6.56 17.88
N ALA A 232 21.36 6.00 17.64
CA ALA A 232 21.54 4.57 17.67
C ALA A 232 20.86 4.07 18.94
N ARG A 233 19.83 3.23 18.81
CA ARG A 233 19.28 2.53 19.96
C ARG A 233 20.47 1.82 20.57
N ARG A 234 20.95 2.30 21.72
CA ARG A 234 21.92 1.56 22.51
C ARG A 234 21.21 0.25 22.84
N CYS A 235 21.56 -0.83 22.15
CA CYS A 235 21.27 -2.16 22.67
C CYS A 235 21.87 -2.15 24.07
N GLY A 236 21.01 -2.17 25.09
CA GLY A 236 21.46 -2.38 26.45
C GLY A 236 22.28 -3.66 26.43
N ALA A 237 23.57 -3.57 26.75
CA ALA A 237 24.41 -4.72 26.94
C ALA A 237 23.87 -5.48 28.15
N MET A 238 22.94 -6.40 27.91
CA MET A 238 22.54 -7.40 28.89
C MET A 238 23.80 -8.21 29.17
N ARG A 239 24.29 -8.14 30.42
CA ARG A 239 25.41 -8.94 30.92
C ARG A 239 25.23 -10.39 30.48
N ARG A 240 26.28 -10.94 29.86
CA ARG A 240 26.36 -12.36 29.49
C ARG A 240 26.30 -13.21 30.76
N SER A 241 25.15 -13.81 31.07
CA SER A 241 25.09 -15.02 31.87
C SER A 241 25.23 -16.23 30.93
N ARG A 242 26.31 -16.98 31.14
CA ARG A 242 26.59 -18.29 30.51
C ARG A 242 25.49 -19.28 30.88
N TRP A 243 25.11 -20.18 29.96
CA TRP A 243 24.70 -21.60 30.15
C TRP A 243 24.45 -22.24 28.76
N PRO A 244 24.46 -23.59 28.62
CA PRO A 244 25.40 -24.28 27.74
C PRO A 244 24.83 -24.72 26.39
N THR A 245 25.75 -24.99 25.47
CA THR A 245 25.56 -25.40 24.08
C THR A 245 25.01 -26.83 23.95
N GLY A 246 23.87 -26.98 23.27
CA GLY A 246 23.41 -28.25 22.70
C GLY A 246 23.28 -28.12 21.17
N ARG A 247 24.06 -28.90 20.43
CA ARG A 247 24.03 -28.98 18.96
C ARG A 247 22.99 -30.03 18.52
N GLY A 248 22.20 -29.70 17.50
CA GLY A 248 21.41 -30.63 16.71
C GLY A 248 21.46 -30.21 15.23
N PRO A 249 21.52 -31.17 14.28
CA PRO A 249 21.93 -30.90 12.90
C PRO A 249 20.83 -30.29 12.02
N ILE A 250 21.29 -29.54 11.01
CA ILE A 250 20.52 -28.84 9.99
C ILE A 250 20.11 -29.85 8.91
N SER A 251 18.81 -29.97 8.64
CA SER A 251 18.28 -30.63 7.45
C SER A 251 17.88 -29.58 6.41
N THR A 252 18.46 -29.69 5.24
CA THR A 252 18.18 -28.88 4.04
C THR A 252 16.92 -29.40 3.35
N ALA A 253 15.88 -28.57 3.27
CA ALA A 253 14.74 -28.81 2.39
C ALA A 253 14.55 -27.62 1.43
N THR A 254 14.61 -27.96 0.15
CA THR A 254 14.50 -27.12 -1.03
C THR A 254 13.14 -26.43 -1.08
N ALA A 255 13.11 -25.09 -1.05
CA ALA A 255 11.90 -24.31 -1.17
C ALA A 255 11.61 -23.98 -2.65
N ALA A 256 10.48 -24.47 -3.15
CA ALA A 256 9.89 -24.05 -4.41
C ALA A 256 9.47 -22.57 -4.31
N THR A 257 9.87 -21.79 -5.31
CA THR A 257 9.64 -20.35 -5.42
C THR A 257 8.20 -20.05 -5.82
N ALA A 258 7.35 -19.74 -4.84
CA ALA A 258 6.10 -19.02 -5.07
C ALA A 258 6.40 -17.50 -5.06
N THR A 259 6.37 -16.88 -6.24
CA THR A 259 6.69 -15.46 -6.41
C THR A 259 5.55 -14.58 -5.90
N THR A 260 5.58 -14.21 -4.61
CA THR A 260 4.69 -13.16 -4.06
C THR A 260 5.12 -11.79 -4.60
N PRO A 261 4.21 -10.95 -5.14
CA PRO A 261 4.56 -9.64 -5.70
C PRO A 261 5.22 -8.70 -4.67
N ARG A 262 6.30 -8.03 -5.09
CA ARG A 262 7.16 -7.14 -4.26
C ARG A 262 6.40 -6.04 -3.50
N ALA A 263 5.28 -5.56 -4.01
CA ALA A 263 4.56 -4.41 -3.44
C ALA A 263 3.95 -4.71 -2.06
N TRP A 264 3.53 -5.95 -1.79
CA TRP A 264 2.98 -6.34 -0.48
C TRP A 264 4.04 -6.55 0.59
N ARG A 265 5.25 -6.99 0.22
CA ARG A 265 6.36 -7.18 1.16
C ARG A 265 6.92 -5.85 1.69
N ALA A 266 6.93 -4.80 0.85
CA ALA A 266 7.50 -3.49 1.21
C ALA A 266 6.76 -2.80 2.38
N ILE A 267 5.48 -3.08 2.57
CA ILE A 267 4.64 -2.37 3.55
C ILE A 267 4.81 -2.91 4.99
N ARG A 268 5.41 -4.11 5.17
CA ARG A 268 5.41 -4.82 6.47
C ARG A 268 6.75 -5.07 7.13
N ALA A 269 7.87 -4.61 6.58
CA ALA A 269 9.18 -4.96 7.14
C ALA A 269 9.46 -4.39 8.56
N CYS A 270 8.54 -3.64 9.17
CA CYS A 270 8.61 -3.15 10.55
C CYS A 270 7.20 -3.13 11.17
N SER A 271 6.70 -4.27 11.64
CA SER A 271 5.56 -4.37 12.57
C SER A 271 5.84 -5.51 13.55
#